data_AF-A0A484MRH6-F1
#
_entry.id   AF-A0A484MRH6-F1
#
_cell.length_a   1.000
_cell.length_b   1.000
_cell.length_c   1.000
_cell.angle_alpha   90.00
_cell.angle_beta   90.00
_cell.angle_gamma   90.00
#
_symmetry.space_group_name_H-M   'P 1'
#
loop_
_entity.id
_entity.type
_entity.pdbx_description
1 polymer ?
#
loop_
_entity_poly.entity_id
_entity_poly.type
_entity_poly.pdbx_seq_one_letter_code
_entity_poly.pdbx_strand_id
1 'polypeptide(L)'
;MMVFEYAPNGTLFEHLHIREAEHLDWATRMRIMMGMAYCVEHLHQLTPPPHFLKTLSSSSVHLSEDYAAKISDFIFWHGDTNESSNGPSNVYSFGVILFEMVTGRLPYADNASALEDWASSYLRGGGWPLSLREMVDPALTSFREDQMEGIRDVIQLCVDPRPERRPSMGEVCGRLREISGIGPNGASPKVSPLWWAELEIISTDEAP
;
A
#
# COMPACT_ATOMS: atom_id res chain seq x y z
N MET A 1 4.20 -9.33 -23.83
CA MET A 1 3.49 -8.05 -23.62
C MET A 1 2.29 -8.36 -22.73
N MET A 2 2.18 -7.67 -21.59
CA MET A 2 1.02 -7.77 -20.70
C MET A 2 0.21 -6.48 -20.86
N VAL A 3 -1.13 -6.60 -20.87
CA VAL A 3 -2.05 -5.46 -20.97
C VAL A 3 -2.89 -5.47 -19.71
N PHE A 4 -2.93 -4.35 -19.01
CA PHE A 4 -3.69 -4.16 -17.77
C PHE A 4 -4.71 -3.04 -17.95
N GLU A 5 -5.76 -3.07 -17.13
CA GLU A 5 -6.71 -1.97 -17.04
C GLU A 5 -5.99 -0.69 -16.58
N TYR A 6 -6.28 0.43 -17.25
CA TYR A 6 -5.67 1.72 -16.94
C TYR A 6 -6.09 2.22 -15.55
N ALA A 7 -5.14 2.81 -14.83
CA ALA A 7 -5.35 3.42 -13.52
C ALA A 7 -5.14 4.94 -13.65
N PRO A 8 -6.24 5.73 -13.76
CA PRO A 8 -6.16 7.13 -14.19
C PRO A 8 -5.57 8.08 -13.14
N ASN A 9 -5.63 7.73 -11.85
CA ASN A 9 -5.18 8.57 -10.75
C ASN A 9 -3.69 8.36 -10.43
N GLY A 10 -2.88 7.96 -11.41
CA GLY A 10 -1.43 7.83 -11.23
C GLY A 10 -1.03 6.85 -10.14
N THR A 11 0.05 7.17 -9.42
CA THR A 11 0.64 6.35 -8.36
C THR A 11 0.47 6.95 -6.97
N LEU A 12 0.48 6.10 -5.95
CA LEU A 12 0.47 6.54 -4.55
C LEU A 12 1.63 7.47 -4.24
N PHE A 13 2.81 7.24 -4.84
CA PHE A 13 3.97 8.12 -4.70
C PHE A 13 3.66 9.56 -5.11
N GLU A 14 3.02 9.75 -6.27
CA GLU A 14 2.70 11.09 -6.79
C GLU A 14 1.80 11.83 -5.81
N HIS A 15 0.77 11.15 -5.29
CA HIS A 15 -0.17 11.71 -4.34
C HIS A 15 0.41 12.03 -2.94
N LEU A 16 1.52 11.38 -2.55
CA LEU A 16 2.16 11.63 -1.25
C LEU A 16 3.27 12.69 -1.33
N HIS A 17 3.96 12.81 -2.47
CA HIS A 17 5.20 13.60 -2.57
C HIS A 17 5.18 14.73 -3.61
N ILE A 18 4.25 14.73 -4.56
CA ILE A 18 4.14 15.78 -5.57
C ILE A 18 3.12 16.82 -5.12
N ARG A 19 3.56 18.07 -4.98
CA ARG A 19 2.75 19.17 -4.41
C ARG A 19 1.54 19.52 -5.27
N GLU A 20 1.66 19.32 -6.58
CA GLU A 20 0.64 19.61 -7.58
C GLU A 20 -0.42 18.50 -7.68
N ALA A 21 -0.19 17.33 -7.07
CA ALA A 21 -1.14 16.23 -7.05
C ALA A 21 -2.29 16.51 -6.05
N GLU A 22 -3.44 15.90 -6.30
CA GLU A 22 -4.56 15.92 -5.35
C GLU A 22 -4.16 15.20 -4.06
N HIS A 23 -4.38 15.81 -2.90
CA HIS A 23 -3.97 15.21 -1.64
C HIS A 23 -4.98 14.15 -1.20
N LEU A 24 -4.49 12.98 -0.79
CA LEU A 24 -5.33 11.91 -0.27
C LEU A 24 -5.73 12.20 1.17
N ASP A 25 -7.04 12.26 1.42
CA ASP A 25 -7.60 12.37 2.76
C ASP A 25 -7.41 11.07 3.57
N TRP A 26 -7.69 11.14 4.87
CA TRP A 26 -7.48 10.00 5.77
C TRP A 26 -8.31 8.78 5.37
N ALA A 27 -9.57 8.98 4.98
CA ALA A 27 -10.46 7.89 4.60
C ALA A 27 -9.95 7.16 3.34
N THR A 28 -9.46 7.91 2.35
CA THR A 28 -8.91 7.35 1.12
C THR A 28 -7.60 6.60 1.40
N ARG A 29 -6.71 7.15 2.23
CA ARG A 29 -5.50 6.43 2.67
C ARG A 29 -5.84 5.11 3.36
N MET A 30 -6.85 5.09 4.23
CA MET A 30 -7.33 3.85 4.87
C MET A 30 -7.85 2.83 3.85
N ARG A 31 -8.62 3.27 2.84
CA ARG A 31 -9.08 2.42 1.74
C ARG A 31 -7.90 1.80 0.98
N ILE A 32 -6.88 2.61 0.67
CA ILE A 32 -5.67 2.17 -0.04
C ILE A 32 -4.87 1.17 0.81
N MET A 33 -4.62 1.47 2.09
CA MET A 33 -3.95 0.56 3.04
C MET A 33 -4.61 -0.81 3.08
N MET A 34 -5.93 -0.84 3.17
CA MET A 34 -6.71 -2.08 3.18
C MET A 34 -6.67 -2.82 1.84
N GLY A 35 -6.78 -2.09 0.72
CA GLY A 35 -6.70 -2.68 -0.62
C GLY A 35 -5.35 -3.35 -0.87
N MET A 36 -4.27 -2.69 -0.48
CA MET A 36 -2.92 -3.27 -0.50
C MET A 36 -2.83 -4.50 0.40
N ALA A 37 -3.31 -4.43 1.65
CA ALA A 37 -3.23 -5.53 2.59
C ALA A 37 -3.92 -6.79 2.06
N TYR A 38 -5.15 -6.66 1.56
CA TYR A 38 -5.90 -7.78 0.96
C TYR A 38 -5.23 -8.34 -0.29
N CYS A 39 -4.66 -7.48 -1.13
CA CYS A 39 -3.93 -7.92 -2.30
C CYS A 39 -2.72 -8.77 -1.90
N VAL A 40 -1.89 -8.30 -0.97
CA VAL A 40 -0.70 -9.04 -0.54
C VAL A 40 -1.07 -10.32 0.22
N GLU A 41 -2.10 -10.30 1.07
CA GLU A 41 -2.63 -11.51 1.72
C GLU A 41 -3.07 -12.56 0.68
N HIS A 42 -3.84 -12.14 -0.33
CA HIS A 42 -4.29 -13.04 -1.39
C HIS A 42 -3.11 -13.64 -2.16
N LEU A 43 -2.12 -12.83 -2.51
CA LEU A 43 -0.91 -13.29 -3.19
C LEU A 43 -0.13 -14.31 -2.34
N HIS A 44 -0.05 -14.12 -1.02
CA HIS A 44 0.59 -15.07 -0.10
C HIS A 44 -0.13 -16.43 -0.03
N GLN A 45 -1.42 -16.49 -0.37
CA GLN A 45 -2.22 -17.72 -0.38
C GLN A 45 -2.14 -18.49 -1.70
N LEU A 46 -1.65 -17.88 -2.79
CA LEU A 46 -1.51 -18.55 -4.08
C LEU A 46 -0.48 -19.68 -4.01
N THR A 47 -0.70 -20.74 -4.78
CA THR A 47 0.20 -21.90 -4.86
C THR A 47 0.61 -22.16 -6.32
N PRO A 48 1.89 -21.97 -6.70
CA PRO A 48 2.99 -21.47 -5.87
C PRO A 48 2.83 -19.98 -5.53
N PRO A 49 3.33 -19.51 -4.38
CA PRO A 49 3.31 -18.09 -4.06
C PRO A 49 4.21 -17.33 -5.05
N PRO A 50 3.77 -16.18 -5.59
CA PRO A 50 4.58 -15.40 -6.52
C PRO A 50 5.87 -14.92 -5.82
N HIS A 51 7.02 -15.26 -6.42
CA HIS A 51 8.34 -15.09 -5.80
C HIS A 51 8.78 -13.62 -5.61
N PHE A 52 8.15 -12.64 -6.27
CA PHE A 52 8.62 -11.25 -6.24
C PHE A 52 7.50 -10.21 -6.16
N LEU A 53 7.27 -9.73 -4.93
CA LEU A 53 7.18 -8.29 -4.64
C LEU A 53 8.60 -7.84 -4.22
N LYS A 54 9.58 -7.84 -5.13
CA LYS A 54 10.98 -7.55 -4.75
C LYS A 54 11.14 -6.16 -4.13
N THR A 55 10.25 -5.24 -4.51
CA THR A 55 10.23 -3.86 -4.05
C THR A 55 8.79 -3.38 -4.06
N LEU A 56 7.97 -3.80 -3.09
CA LEU A 56 6.70 -3.11 -2.86
C LEU A 56 7.05 -1.67 -2.45
N SER A 57 6.77 -0.72 -3.33
CA SER A 57 7.04 0.72 -3.16
C SER A 57 5.81 1.54 -3.53
N SER A 58 5.67 2.75 -3.01
CA SER A 58 4.55 3.64 -3.34
C SER A 58 4.44 3.94 -4.84
N SER A 59 5.55 3.89 -5.60
CA SER A 59 5.53 4.03 -7.07
C SER A 59 4.95 2.81 -7.81
N SER A 60 4.93 1.64 -7.17
CA SER A 60 4.37 0.40 -7.73
C SER A 60 2.87 0.22 -7.41
N VAL A 61 2.29 1.18 -6.68
CA VAL A 61 0.87 1.18 -6.30
C VAL A 61 0.16 2.24 -7.11
N HIS A 62 -0.63 1.82 -8.09
CA HIS A 62 -1.48 2.69 -8.89
C HIS A 62 -2.85 2.87 -8.28
N LEU A 63 -3.48 4.00 -8.55
CA LEU A 63 -4.81 4.33 -8.05
C LEU A 63 -5.82 4.29 -9.20
N SER A 64 -6.84 3.47 -9.03
CA SER A 64 -8.00 3.44 -9.93
C SER A 64 -8.85 4.71 -9.79
N GLU A 65 -9.85 4.86 -10.66
CA GLU A 65 -10.76 6.02 -10.70
C GLU A 65 -11.42 6.31 -9.34
N ASP A 66 -11.77 5.28 -8.57
CA ASP A 66 -12.35 5.39 -7.23
C ASP A 66 -11.31 5.29 -6.09
N TYR A 67 -10.04 5.57 -6.42
CA TYR A 67 -8.90 5.53 -5.51
C TYR A 67 -8.66 4.17 -4.82
N ALA A 68 -9.16 3.07 -5.38
CA ALA A 68 -8.75 1.74 -4.94
C ALA A 68 -7.34 1.39 -5.46
N ALA A 69 -6.56 0.73 -4.63
CA ALA A 69 -5.16 0.37 -4.89
C ALA A 69 -5.05 -0.77 -5.92
N LYS A 70 -4.17 -0.60 -6.91
CA LYS A 70 -3.76 -1.60 -7.90
C LYS A 70 -2.24 -1.73 -7.88
N ILE A 71 -1.72 -2.85 -7.39
CA ILE A 71 -0.27 -3.11 -7.38
C ILE A 71 0.14 -3.57 -8.80
N SER A 72 1.22 -3.02 -9.36
CA SER A 72 1.65 -3.29 -10.74
C SER A 72 2.96 -4.10 -10.86
N ASP A 73 3.87 -3.99 -9.89
CA ASP A 73 5.16 -4.71 -9.92
C ASP A 73 5.07 -6.12 -9.33
N PHE A 74 4.56 -7.06 -10.12
CA PHE A 74 4.69 -8.49 -9.86
C PHE A 74 5.60 -9.13 -10.90
N ILE A 75 6.66 -9.81 -10.45
CA ILE A 75 7.48 -10.62 -11.37
C ILE A 75 7.13 -12.09 -11.17
N PHE A 76 6.38 -12.66 -12.12
CA PHE A 76 6.16 -14.10 -12.22
C PHE A 76 7.40 -14.77 -12.83
N TRP A 77 8.32 -15.24 -11.99
CA TRP A 77 9.38 -16.15 -12.45
C TRP A 77 8.92 -17.60 -12.33
N HIS A 78 8.85 -18.30 -13.46
CA HIS A 78 8.94 -19.76 -13.52
C HIS A 78 10.41 -20.14 -13.44
N GLY A 79 10.95 -20.22 -12.22
CA GLY A 79 12.32 -20.66 -12.00
C GLY A 79 12.38 -21.53 -10.77
N ASP A 80 12.77 -22.79 -10.95
CA ASP A 80 13.05 -23.73 -9.87
C ASP A 80 14.20 -23.20 -9.01
N THR A 81 13.87 -22.44 -7.96
CA THR A 81 14.83 -22.09 -6.92
C THR A 81 14.21 -22.34 -5.56
N ASN A 82 14.83 -23.24 -4.80
CA ASN A 82 14.58 -23.59 -3.40
C ASN A 82 14.86 -22.41 -2.45
N GLU A 83 14.41 -21.20 -2.78
CA GLU A 83 14.55 -20.03 -1.91
C GLU A 83 13.22 -19.75 -1.19
N SER A 84 13.34 -19.69 0.14
CA SER A 84 12.29 -19.46 1.12
C SER A 84 11.28 -18.40 0.68
N SER A 85 10.00 -18.64 0.97
CA SER A 85 8.92 -17.67 0.80
C SER A 85 9.32 -16.28 1.29
N ASN A 86 9.26 -15.27 0.41
CA ASN A 86 9.54 -13.86 0.72
C ASN A 86 8.47 -13.19 1.60
N GLY A 87 7.63 -13.98 2.29
CA GLY A 87 6.51 -13.50 3.11
C GLY A 87 6.94 -12.40 4.11
N PRO A 88 7.95 -12.65 4.96
CA PRO A 88 8.43 -11.65 5.92
C PRO A 88 9.03 -10.39 5.28
N SER A 89 9.56 -10.48 4.05
CA SER A 89 10.07 -9.30 3.32
C SER A 89 8.93 -8.44 2.81
N ASN A 90 7.88 -9.05 2.24
CA ASN A 90 6.70 -8.32 1.77
C ASN A 90 6.00 -7.59 2.92
N VAL A 91 5.91 -8.24 4.09
CA VAL A 91 5.35 -7.63 5.31
C VAL A 91 6.16 -6.40 5.73
N TYR A 92 7.49 -6.48 5.68
CA TYR A 92 8.36 -5.33 5.98
C TYR A 92 8.11 -4.17 5.01
N SER A 93 8.15 -4.43 3.70
CA SER A 93 7.91 -3.39 2.69
C SER A 93 6.50 -2.79 2.83
N PHE A 94 5.49 -3.60 3.15
CA PHE A 94 4.14 -3.11 3.44
C PHE A 94 4.13 -2.16 4.65
N GLY A 95 4.80 -2.52 5.75
CA GLY A 95 4.93 -1.66 6.93
C GLY A 95 5.63 -0.33 6.63
N VAL A 96 6.62 -0.34 5.72
CA VAL A 96 7.30 0.88 5.26
C VAL A 96 6.35 1.81 4.48
N ILE A 97 5.50 1.29 3.59
CA ILE A 97 4.52 2.13 2.87
C ILE A 97 3.41 2.62 3.81
N LEU A 98 2.98 1.81 4.79
CA LEU A 98 2.05 2.29 5.82
C LEU A 98 2.63 3.51 6.55
N PHE A 99 3.90 3.45 6.91
CA PHE A 99 4.60 4.57 7.55
C PHE A 99 4.71 5.79 6.62
N GLU A 100 5.06 5.58 5.35
CA GLU A 100 5.08 6.62 4.32
C GLU A 100 3.71 7.31 4.17
N MET A 101 2.62 6.54 4.14
CA MET A 101 1.24 7.07 4.06
C MET A 101 0.80 7.81 5.32
N VAL A 102 1.31 7.47 6.51
CA VAL A 102 0.96 8.20 7.73
C VAL A 102 1.74 9.51 7.83
N THR A 103 3.00 9.51 7.39
CA THR A 103 3.92 10.62 7.60
C THR A 103 4.06 11.58 6.41
N GLY A 104 3.68 11.13 5.21
CA GLY A 104 3.93 11.87 3.96
C GLY A 104 5.42 12.03 3.65
N ARG A 105 6.28 11.15 4.17
CA ARG A 105 7.74 11.25 4.04
C ARG A 105 8.33 10.01 3.36
N LEU A 106 9.24 10.25 2.41
CA LEU A 106 9.88 9.18 1.64
C LEU A 106 10.75 8.27 2.52
N PRO A 107 10.49 6.95 2.56
CA PRO A 107 11.31 6.03 3.32
C PRO A 107 12.74 5.92 2.77
N TYR A 108 12.95 6.27 1.50
CA TYR A 108 14.24 6.29 0.82
C TYR A 108 14.55 7.68 0.25
N ALA A 109 15.38 8.47 0.94
CA ALA A 109 15.93 9.71 0.40
C ALA A 109 17.17 9.42 -0.49
N ASP A 110 17.35 10.21 -1.56
CA ASP A 110 18.41 10.10 -2.59
C ASP A 110 19.85 10.30 -2.07
N ASN A 111 20.01 10.62 -0.79
CA ASN A 111 21.26 10.90 -0.11
C ASN A 111 21.50 9.87 1.00
N ALA A 112 22.17 8.78 0.62
CA ALA A 112 22.49 7.58 1.38
C ALA A 112 23.14 7.78 2.78
N SER A 113 23.47 8.99 3.20
CA SER A 113 24.07 9.28 4.51
C SER A 113 23.12 9.84 5.57
N ALA A 114 21.93 10.33 5.19
CA ALA A 114 20.87 10.78 6.13
C ALA A 114 19.68 9.80 6.18
N LEU A 115 19.70 8.84 5.26
CA LEU A 115 18.68 7.85 4.96
C LEU A 115 18.42 6.87 6.11
N GLU A 116 19.47 6.48 6.81
CA GLU A 116 19.36 5.60 7.97
C GLU A 116 19.10 6.36 9.27
N ASP A 117 19.15 7.69 9.33
CA ASP A 117 19.07 8.37 10.63
C ASP A 117 17.62 8.59 11.09
N TRP A 118 16.72 9.05 10.22
CA TRP A 118 15.37 9.37 10.65
C TRP A 118 14.43 8.14 10.61
N ALA A 119 14.32 7.44 9.49
CA ALA A 119 13.47 6.24 9.42
C ALA A 119 13.96 5.13 10.36
N SER A 120 15.28 4.93 10.52
CA SER A 120 15.76 3.95 11.51
C SER A 120 15.56 4.40 12.95
N SER A 121 15.66 5.69 13.28
CA SER A 121 15.38 6.12 14.65
C SER A 121 13.90 5.89 15.02
N TYR A 122 12.99 6.08 14.07
CA TYR A 122 11.56 5.77 14.27
C TYR A 122 11.24 4.27 14.22
N LEU A 123 11.78 3.53 13.25
CA LEU A 123 11.46 2.11 13.02
C LEU A 123 12.28 1.15 13.90
N ARG A 124 13.51 1.50 14.30
CA ARG A 124 14.39 0.67 15.16
C ARG A 124 14.50 1.17 16.61
N GLY A 125 14.25 2.45 16.87
CA GLY A 125 14.55 3.11 18.15
C GLY A 125 13.38 3.25 19.15
N GLY A 126 12.19 2.73 18.86
CA GLY A 126 11.02 2.81 19.75
C GLY A 126 10.46 4.23 19.95
N GLY A 127 11.02 5.25 19.29
CA GLY A 127 10.72 6.66 19.50
C GLY A 127 9.75 7.23 18.47
N TRP A 128 8.53 6.70 18.38
CA TRP A 128 7.44 7.57 17.93
C TRP A 128 7.34 8.71 18.97
N PRO A 129 7.37 10.00 18.60
CA PRO A 129 7.22 11.12 19.50
C PRO A 129 5.94 10.95 20.32
N LEU A 130 5.98 11.45 21.54
CA LEU A 130 4.83 11.46 22.45
C LEU A 130 3.61 12.18 21.84
N SER A 131 3.83 13.07 20.87
CA SER A 131 2.79 13.75 20.11
C SER A 131 2.60 13.09 18.73
N LEU A 132 1.54 12.29 18.58
CA LEU A 132 1.15 11.69 17.29
C LEU A 132 0.99 12.76 16.20
N ARG A 133 0.40 13.91 16.56
CA ARG A 133 0.09 15.02 15.64
C ARG A 133 1.29 15.65 14.96
N GLU A 134 2.47 15.60 15.57
CA GLU A 134 3.68 16.21 15.01
C GLU A 134 4.31 15.38 13.89
N MET A 135 3.95 14.10 13.80
CA MET A 135 4.46 13.18 12.79
C MET A 135 3.55 13.00 11.59
N VAL A 136 2.25 13.21 11.79
CA VAL A 136 1.25 13.00 10.74
C VAL A 136 1.56 13.92 9.58
N ASP A 137 1.37 13.40 8.38
CA ASP A 137 1.42 14.18 7.15
C ASP A 137 0.65 15.51 7.33
N PRO A 138 1.31 16.67 7.17
CA PRO A 138 0.65 17.98 7.27
C PRO A 138 -0.53 18.17 6.30
N ALA A 139 -0.60 17.38 5.23
CA ALA A 139 -1.72 17.36 4.30
C ALA A 139 -3.00 16.75 4.90
N LEU A 140 -2.90 15.97 5.98
CA LEU A 140 -4.06 15.38 6.65
C LEU A 140 -4.72 16.40 7.57
N THR A 141 -5.79 17.02 7.07
CA THR A 141 -6.57 18.03 7.81
C THR A 141 -7.39 17.45 8.97
N SER A 142 -7.77 16.18 8.88
CA SER A 142 -8.48 15.44 9.93
C SER A 142 -8.16 13.95 9.86
N PHE A 143 -8.03 13.31 11.02
CA PHE A 143 -7.85 11.87 11.15
C PHE A 143 -8.37 11.41 12.51
N ARG A 144 -8.58 10.10 12.62
CA ARG A 144 -9.03 9.45 13.85
C ARG A 144 -7.82 9.01 14.67
N GLU A 145 -7.66 9.57 15.87
CA GLU A 145 -6.51 9.29 16.74
C GLU A 145 -6.46 7.80 17.16
N ASP A 146 -7.62 7.19 17.40
CA ASP A 146 -7.74 5.75 17.71
C ASP A 146 -7.27 4.86 16.55
N GLN A 147 -7.59 5.25 15.31
CA GLN A 147 -7.13 4.51 14.13
C GLN A 147 -5.63 4.65 13.92
N MET A 148 -5.11 5.84 14.16
CA MET A 148 -3.69 6.14 14.00
C MET A 148 -2.82 5.35 14.98
N GLU A 149 -3.24 5.25 16.24
CA GLU A 149 -2.53 4.46 17.25
C GLU A 149 -2.51 2.97 16.86
N GLY A 150 -3.64 2.42 16.38
CA GLY A 150 -3.67 1.06 15.87
C GLY A 150 -2.78 0.85 14.64
N ILE A 151 -2.75 1.80 13.70
CA ILE A 151 -1.88 1.71 12.50
C ILE A 151 -0.41 1.77 12.89
N ARG A 152 -0.05 2.60 13.86
CA ARG A 152 1.29 2.66 14.42
C ARG A 152 1.72 1.28 14.95
N ASP A 153 0.87 0.60 15.71
CA ASP A 153 1.18 -0.73 16.22
C ASP A 153 1.39 -1.75 15.10
N VAL A 154 0.54 -1.69 14.06
CA VAL A 154 0.70 -2.53 12.86
C VAL A 154 2.03 -2.25 12.16
N ILE A 155 2.39 -0.97 11.96
CA ILE A 155 3.67 -0.58 11.35
C ILE A 155 4.83 -1.18 12.15
N GLN A 156 4.84 -1.00 13.47
CA GLN A 156 5.92 -1.48 14.34
C GLN A 156 6.11 -3.00 14.26
N LEU A 157 5.02 -3.76 14.18
CA LEU A 157 5.08 -5.22 14.02
C LEU A 157 5.59 -5.63 12.64
N CYS A 158 5.17 -4.92 11.58
CA CYS A 158 5.56 -5.23 10.22
C CYS A 158 7.06 -4.95 9.97
N VAL A 159 7.59 -3.89 10.56
CA VAL A 159 8.97 -3.43 10.36
C VAL A 159 9.97 -3.99 11.38
N ASP A 160 9.60 -5.00 12.18
CA ASP A 160 10.50 -5.62 13.15
C ASP A 160 11.79 -6.09 12.44
N PRO A 161 12.98 -5.76 12.98
CA PRO A 161 14.25 -6.19 12.41
C PRO A 161 14.38 -7.71 12.24
N ARG A 162 13.66 -8.50 13.05
CA ARG A 162 13.68 -9.96 13.07
C ARG A 162 12.53 -10.50 12.20
N PRO A 163 12.81 -11.10 11.03
CA PRO A 163 11.78 -11.61 10.12
C PRO A 163 10.78 -12.56 10.76
N GLU A 164 11.24 -13.39 11.70
CA GLU A 164 10.45 -14.37 12.45
C GLU A 164 9.45 -13.76 13.45
N ARG A 165 9.59 -12.46 13.76
CA ARG A 165 8.64 -11.73 14.61
C ARG A 165 7.58 -10.99 13.81
N ARG A 166 7.78 -10.84 12.51
CA ARG A 166 6.83 -10.16 11.64
C ARG A 166 5.58 -11.02 11.52
N PRO A 167 4.38 -10.42 11.62
CA PRO A 167 3.13 -11.14 11.47
C PRO A 167 2.96 -11.65 10.03
N SER A 168 2.07 -12.63 9.86
CA SER A 168 1.56 -12.98 8.53
C SER A 168 0.68 -11.85 7.97
N MET A 169 0.55 -11.76 6.64
CA MET A 169 -0.34 -10.76 6.03
C MET A 169 -1.81 -10.96 6.43
N GLY A 170 -2.24 -12.18 6.77
CA GLY A 170 -3.58 -12.41 7.30
C GLY A 170 -3.80 -11.79 8.68
N GLU A 171 -2.80 -11.86 9.57
CA GLU A 171 -2.85 -11.16 10.87
C GLU A 171 -2.82 -9.64 10.68
N VAL A 172 -2.02 -9.13 9.74
CA VAL A 172 -2.01 -7.71 9.38
C VAL A 172 -3.38 -7.25 8.88
N CYS A 173 -4.00 -8.01 7.97
CA CYS A 173 -5.34 -7.74 7.46
C CYS A 173 -6.40 -7.78 8.56
N GLY A 174 -6.29 -8.71 9.51
CA GLY A 174 -7.17 -8.79 10.68
C GLY A 174 -7.11 -7.51 11.51
N ARG A 175 -5.91 -7.09 11.92
CA ARG A 175 -5.70 -5.89 12.73
C ARG A 175 -6.16 -4.62 12.00
N LEU A 176 -5.77 -4.44 10.73
CA LEU A 176 -6.18 -3.26 9.96
C LEU A 176 -7.70 -3.21 9.72
N ARG A 177 -8.36 -4.37 9.62
CA ARG A 177 -9.82 -4.45 9.52
C ARG A 177 -10.51 -4.06 10.82
N GLU A 178 -9.97 -4.45 11.97
CA GLU A 178 -10.47 -4.01 13.29
C GLU A 178 -10.36 -2.49 13.45
N ILE A 179 -9.27 -1.90 12.96
CA ILE A 179 -9.02 -0.45 13.00
C ILE A 179 -9.94 0.33 12.04
N SER A 180 -10.06 -0.15 10.79
CA SER A 180 -10.72 0.58 9.71
C SER A 180 -12.22 0.30 9.57
N GLY A 181 -12.65 -0.91 9.93
CA GLY A 181 -13.98 -1.44 9.59
C GLY A 181 -14.20 -1.73 8.10
N ILE A 182 -13.17 -1.59 7.26
CA ILE A 182 -13.27 -1.78 5.81
C ILE A 182 -13.08 -3.26 5.49
N GLY A 183 -14.07 -3.87 4.84
CA GLY A 183 -13.98 -5.23 4.31
C GLY A 183 -13.39 -5.29 2.89
N PRO A 184 -13.17 -6.49 2.32
CA PRO A 184 -12.62 -6.66 0.95
C PRO A 184 -13.42 -5.92 -0.13
N ASN A 185 -14.75 -5.95 -0.05
CA ASN A 185 -15.63 -5.24 -0.98
C ASN A 185 -15.53 -3.71 -0.86
N GLY A 186 -15.16 -3.24 0.34
CA GLY A 186 -14.96 -1.82 0.60
C GLY A 186 -13.62 -1.30 0.11
N ALA A 187 -12.64 -2.17 -0.13
CA ALA A 187 -11.30 -1.80 -0.57
C ALA A 187 -11.01 -2.14 -2.04
N SER A 188 -11.85 -2.99 -2.65
CA SER A 188 -11.72 -3.36 -4.07
C SER A 188 -12.15 -2.22 -4.99
N PRO A 189 -11.53 -2.11 -6.19
CA PRO A 189 -11.96 -1.17 -7.22
C PRO A 189 -13.43 -1.40 -7.58
N LYS A 190 -14.22 -0.33 -7.60
CA LYS A 190 -15.56 -0.41 -8.16
C LYS A 190 -15.49 -0.64 -9.65
N VAL A 191 -16.40 -1.46 -10.17
CA VAL A 191 -16.60 -1.60 -11.62
C VAL A 191 -16.99 -0.23 -12.16
N SER A 192 -16.15 0.36 -13.02
CA SER A 192 -16.44 1.66 -13.60
C SER A 192 -17.66 1.56 -14.52
N PRO A 193 -18.73 2.34 -14.29
CA PRO A 193 -19.87 2.39 -15.21
C PRO A 193 -19.49 2.91 -16.61
N LEU A 194 -18.39 3.67 -16.70
CA LEU A 194 -17.87 4.18 -17.98
C LEU A 194 -17.39 3.06 -18.89
N TRP A 195 -16.93 1.94 -18.34
CA TRP A 195 -16.58 0.76 -19.14
C TRP A 195 -17.76 0.25 -19.97
N TRP A 196 -18.97 0.25 -19.39
CA TRP A 196 -20.18 -0.12 -20.12
C TRP A 196 -20.56 0.93 -21.15
N ALA A 197 -20.45 2.21 -20.80
CA ALA A 197 -20.75 3.30 -21.73
C ALA A 197 -19.79 3.30 -22.94
N GLU A 198 -18.51 3.06 -22.74
CA GLU A 198 -17.51 2.94 -23.81
C GLU A 198 -17.76 1.71 -24.70
N LEU A 199 -18.07 0.55 -24.10
CA LEU A 199 -18.46 -0.64 -24.86
C LEU A 199 -19.73 -0.41 -25.69
N GLU A 200 -20.70 0.30 -25.15
CA GLU A 200 -21.95 0.63 -25.85
C GLU A 200 -21.68 1.59 -27.02
N ILE A 201 -20.84 2.62 -26.81
CA ILE A 201 -20.42 3.54 -27.87
C ILE A 201 -19.67 2.81 -28.99
N ILE A 202 -18.73 1.93 -28.65
CA ILE A 202 -17.97 1.13 -29.62
C ILE A 202 -18.91 0.19 -30.40
N SER A 203 -19.91 -0.39 -29.74
CA SER A 203 -20.88 -1.26 -30.40
C SER A 203 -21.82 -0.52 -31.37
N THR A 204 -22.05 0.78 -31.14
CA THR A 204 -22.90 1.61 -32.02
C THR A 204 -22.18 2.14 -33.25
N ASP A 205 -20.84 2.21 -33.24
CA ASP A 205 -20.02 2.71 -34.37
C ASP A 205 -19.71 1.60 -35.42
N GLU A 206 -20.04 0.33 -35.10
CA GLU A 206 -19.93 -0.81 -36.02
C GLU A 206 -21.25 -1.18 -36.73
N ALA A 207 -22.34 -0.41 -36.54
CA ALA A 207 -23.61 -0.65 -37.22
C ALA A 207 -23.60 -0.06 -38.66
N PRO A 208 -23.75 -0.89 -39.71
CA PRO A 208 -23.76 -0.44 -41.12
C PRO A 208 -25.03 0.32 -41.54
#